data_AF-A0A2G9NQY6-F1
#
_entry.id   AF-A0A2G9NQY6-F1
#
_cell.length_a   1.000
_cell.length_b   1.000
_cell.length_c   1.000
_cell.angle_alpha   90.00
_cell.angle_beta   90.00
_cell.angle_gamma   90.00
#
_symmetry.space_group_name_H-M   'P 1'
#
loop_
_entity.id
_entity.type
_entity.pdbx_description
1 polymer ?
#
loop_
_entity_poly.entity_id
_entity_poly.type
_entity_poly.pdbx_seq_one_letter_code
_entity_poly.pdbx_strand_id
1 'polypeptide(L)'
;MRILLSKNSREKLFNFLIKEYKCKSLKELSIELNLPYKTIQNWRYYQERYIPDKIIPKEIKNKLEVLDKQEDNWGKVKGGKKTYKIIINKYGKEEIKKRQINGGKVNTIKIKNQPNLIELDLNNPLFLELYGVLLGDGWMSKLTYRGKSIYLIGISGNAKLDRDFILYIKKNVKLMFNRNAYLKERPKYNAIELQILHKFLL
;
A
#
# COMPACT_ATOMS: atom_id res chain seq x y z
N MET A 1 -22.26 -4.26 -2.22
CA MET A 1 -23.07 -3.02 -2.27
C MET A 1 -22.86 -2.25 -0.97
N ARG A 2 -22.88 -0.92 -1.00
CA ARG A 2 -22.79 -0.07 0.18
C ARG A 2 -24.03 0.81 0.30
N ILE A 3 -24.44 1.06 1.53
CA ILE A 3 -25.70 1.68 1.87
C ILE A 3 -25.44 2.94 2.69
N LEU A 4 -26.15 4.01 2.38
CA LEU A 4 -26.22 5.22 3.19
C LEU A 4 -27.46 5.12 4.08
N LEU A 5 -27.25 5.19 5.39
CA LEU A 5 -28.32 5.13 6.38
C LEU A 5 -28.55 6.49 7.03
N SER A 6 -29.81 6.76 7.39
CA SER A 6 -30.17 7.93 8.20
C SER A 6 -29.50 7.87 9.59
N LYS A 7 -29.37 9.02 10.26
CA LYS A 7 -28.71 9.12 11.57
C LYS A 7 -29.31 8.14 12.58
N ASN A 8 -30.64 8.09 12.67
CA ASN A 8 -31.36 7.20 13.59
C ASN A 8 -31.13 5.73 13.23
N SER A 9 -31.10 5.40 11.94
CA SER A 9 -30.87 4.02 11.47
C SER A 9 -29.44 3.55 11.75
N ARG A 10 -28.43 4.43 11.67
CA ARG A 10 -27.05 4.08 12.07
C ARG A 10 -26.97 3.75 13.54
N GLU A 11 -27.58 4.57 14.39
CA GLU A 11 -27.58 4.33 15.83
C GLU A 11 -28.27 2.99 16.16
N LYS A 12 -29.43 2.72 15.56
CA LYS A 12 -30.12 1.43 15.67
C LYS A 12 -29.24 0.26 15.22
N LEU A 13 -28.58 0.38 14.07
CA LEU A 13 -27.68 -0.65 13.55
C LEU A 13 -26.52 -0.94 14.51
N PHE A 14 -25.80 0.08 14.97
CA PHE A 14 -24.63 -0.13 15.84
C PHE A 14 -25.04 -0.59 17.25
N ASN A 15 -26.18 -0.14 17.78
CA ASN A 15 -26.69 -0.67 19.05
C ASN A 15 -27.11 -2.15 18.92
N PHE A 16 -27.71 -2.53 17.79
CA PHE A 16 -28.01 -3.93 17.48
C PHE A 16 -26.75 -4.77 17.39
N LEU A 17 -25.74 -4.33 16.64
CA LEU A 17 -24.47 -5.05 16.50
C LEU A 17 -23.74 -5.21 17.85
N ILE A 18 -23.71 -4.17 18.67
CA ILE A 18 -23.12 -4.24 20.02
C ILE A 18 -23.83 -5.31 20.87
N LYS A 19 -25.18 -5.36 20.81
CA LYS A 19 -25.98 -6.33 21.55
C LYS A 19 -25.78 -7.76 21.02
N GLU A 20 -25.78 -7.94 19.70
CA GLU A 20 -25.65 -9.24 19.03
C GLU A 20 -24.31 -9.90 19.33
N TYR A 21 -23.21 -9.13 19.23
CA TYR A 21 -21.87 -9.62 19.50
C TYR A 21 -21.47 -9.52 20.99
N LYS A 22 -22.42 -9.19 21.88
CA LYS A 22 -22.21 -9.05 23.34
C LYS A 22 -21.03 -8.12 23.69
N CYS A 23 -20.77 -7.11 22.86
CA CYS A 23 -19.72 -6.14 23.08
C CYS A 23 -20.16 -5.06 24.06
N LYS A 24 -19.22 -4.46 24.79
CA LYS A 24 -19.44 -3.28 25.64
C LYS A 24 -19.12 -1.98 24.93
N SER A 25 -18.29 -2.04 23.88
CA SER A 25 -17.78 -0.86 23.19
C SER A 25 -17.62 -1.07 21.68
N LEU A 26 -17.51 0.03 20.94
CA LEU A 26 -17.15 -0.02 19.51
C LEU A 26 -15.75 -0.58 19.25
N LYS A 27 -14.85 -0.52 20.26
CA LYS A 27 -13.50 -1.09 20.16
C LYS A 27 -13.55 -2.61 20.20
N GLU A 28 -14.35 -3.18 21.10
CA GLU A 28 -14.61 -4.63 21.12
C GLU A 28 -15.31 -5.09 19.85
N LEU A 29 -16.33 -4.36 19.40
CA LEU A 29 -17.01 -4.65 18.13
C LEU A 29 -16.05 -4.63 16.93
N SER A 30 -15.00 -3.81 16.99
CA SER A 30 -13.97 -3.76 15.94
C SER A 30 -13.10 -5.00 15.88
N ILE A 31 -12.83 -5.62 17.02
CA ILE A 31 -12.10 -6.88 17.11
C ILE A 31 -12.97 -8.01 16.58
N GLU A 32 -14.23 -8.10 17.03
CA GLU A 32 -15.18 -9.15 16.61
C GLU A 32 -15.46 -9.13 15.11
N LEU A 33 -15.63 -7.94 14.53
CA LEU A 33 -15.87 -7.81 13.08
C LEU A 33 -14.58 -7.88 12.25
N ASN A 34 -13.41 -7.99 12.88
CA ASN A 34 -12.09 -7.89 12.24
C ASN A 34 -11.96 -6.64 11.33
N LEU A 35 -12.32 -5.48 11.87
CA LEU A 35 -12.31 -4.20 11.17
C LEU A 35 -11.59 -3.13 11.98
N PRO A 36 -10.92 -2.14 11.34
CA PRO A 36 -10.29 -1.05 12.08
C PRO A 36 -11.32 -0.27 12.90
N TYR A 37 -11.02 -0.01 14.18
CA TYR A 37 -11.86 0.79 15.08
C TYR A 37 -12.32 2.12 14.45
N LYS A 38 -11.40 2.83 13.77
CA LYS A 38 -11.70 4.11 13.13
C LYS A 38 -12.77 3.96 12.03
N THR A 39 -12.79 2.84 11.31
CA THR A 39 -13.80 2.56 10.29
C THR A 39 -15.19 2.45 10.90
N ILE A 40 -15.32 1.69 11.98
CA ILE A 40 -16.59 1.52 12.72
C ILE A 40 -17.05 2.84 13.34
N GLN A 41 -16.14 3.55 14.01
CA GLN A 41 -16.40 4.88 14.55
C GLN A 41 -16.93 5.80 13.44
N ASN A 42 -16.27 5.79 12.28
CA ASN A 42 -16.65 6.66 11.18
C ASN A 42 -18.04 6.32 10.61
N TRP A 43 -18.38 5.04 10.51
CA TRP A 43 -19.71 4.61 10.07
C TRP A 43 -20.81 4.95 11.07
N ARG A 44 -20.52 4.96 12.37
CA ARG A 44 -21.51 5.37 13.37
C ARG A 44 -21.76 6.88 13.33
N TYR A 45 -20.70 7.69 13.32
CA TYR A 45 -20.82 9.12 13.58
C TYR A 45 -20.88 10.01 12.32
N TYR A 46 -20.25 9.63 11.20
CA TYR A 46 -20.22 10.48 10.00
C TYR A 46 -21.29 10.07 8.99
N GLN A 47 -22.37 10.87 8.91
CA GLN A 47 -23.59 10.60 8.13
C GLN A 47 -23.37 10.48 6.62
N GLU A 48 -22.24 10.96 6.09
CA GLU A 48 -21.89 10.87 4.67
C GLU A 48 -21.26 9.52 4.27
N ARG A 49 -20.90 8.67 5.25
CA ARG A 49 -20.13 7.45 5.00
C ARG A 49 -21.03 6.26 4.65
N TYR A 50 -20.77 5.62 3.51
CA TYR A 50 -21.47 4.40 3.11
C TYR A 50 -20.96 3.16 3.85
N ILE A 51 -21.90 2.39 4.39
CA ILE A 51 -21.66 1.15 5.14
C ILE A 51 -21.81 -0.05 4.19
N PRO A 52 -20.85 -0.98 4.13
CA PRO A 52 -21.01 -2.21 3.34
C PRO A 52 -22.24 -3.00 3.77
N ASP A 53 -23.09 -3.39 2.82
CA ASP A 53 -24.33 -4.16 3.08
C ASP A 53 -24.04 -5.50 3.78
N LYS A 54 -22.87 -6.08 3.53
CA LYS A 54 -22.40 -7.33 4.18
C LYS A 54 -22.29 -7.26 5.70
N ILE A 55 -22.27 -6.05 6.27
CA ILE A 55 -22.14 -5.82 7.73
C ILE A 55 -23.51 -5.61 8.36
N ILE A 56 -24.56 -5.45 7.56
CA ILE A 56 -25.92 -5.20 8.03
C ILE A 56 -26.65 -6.55 8.12
N PRO A 57 -26.96 -7.04 9.33
CA PRO A 57 -27.68 -8.29 9.50
C PRO A 57 -29.09 -8.20 8.89
N LYS A 58 -29.58 -9.31 8.31
CA LYS A 58 -30.87 -9.34 7.59
C LYS A 58 -32.05 -9.01 8.52
N GLU A 59 -31.91 -9.36 9.80
CA GLU A 59 -32.89 -9.23 10.88
C GLU A 59 -33.24 -7.77 11.16
N ILE A 60 -32.26 -6.87 11.06
CA ILE A 60 -32.47 -5.44 11.28
C ILE A 60 -32.66 -4.67 9.97
N LYS A 61 -32.25 -5.22 8.83
CA LYS A 61 -32.24 -4.51 7.54
C LYS A 61 -33.56 -3.84 7.18
N ASN A 62 -34.70 -4.51 7.42
CA ASN A 62 -36.03 -3.98 7.12
C ASN A 62 -36.47 -2.85 8.07
N LYS A 63 -35.78 -2.67 9.21
CA LYS A 63 -36.03 -1.62 10.20
C LYS A 63 -35.14 -0.39 10.01
N LEU A 64 -34.26 -0.42 9.00
CA LEU A 64 -33.32 0.65 8.70
C LEU A 64 -33.82 1.48 7.53
N GLU A 65 -33.84 2.79 7.72
CA GLU A 65 -34.11 3.76 6.67
C GLU A 65 -32.85 3.97 5.82
N VAL A 66 -32.94 3.53 4.57
CA VAL A 66 -31.89 3.63 3.57
C VAL A 66 -32.11 4.89 2.74
N LEU A 67 -31.15 5.83 2.82
CA LEU A 67 -31.18 7.08 2.06
C LEU A 67 -30.62 6.92 0.65
N ASP A 68 -29.59 6.09 0.47
CA ASP A 68 -28.97 5.82 -0.83
C ASP A 68 -28.29 4.45 -0.87
N LYS A 69 -28.09 3.90 -2.07
CA LYS A 69 -27.36 2.64 -2.33
C LYS A 69 -26.36 2.84 -3.45
N GLN A 70 -25.15 2.33 -3.25
CA GLN A 70 -24.06 2.43 -4.23
C GLN A 70 -23.34 1.08 -4.39
N GLU A 71 -22.81 0.80 -5.57
CA GLU A 71 -21.95 -0.37 -5.79
C GLU A 71 -20.64 -0.26 -4.98
N ASP A 72 -19.98 -1.39 -4.65
CA ASP A 72 -18.75 -1.37 -3.82
C ASP A 72 -17.59 -0.65 -4.51
N ASN A 73 -17.60 -0.62 -5.84
CA ASN A 73 -16.63 0.06 -6.70
C ASN A 73 -16.99 1.54 -6.95
N TRP A 74 -18.09 2.07 -6.41
CA TRP A 74 -18.65 3.36 -6.82
C TRP A 74 -17.66 4.51 -6.65
N GLY A 75 -16.88 4.54 -5.56
CA GLY A 75 -15.86 5.57 -5.35
C GLY A 75 -14.82 5.60 -6.48
N LYS A 76 -14.41 4.42 -6.97
CA LYS A 76 -13.47 4.28 -8.10
C LYS A 76 -14.12 4.70 -9.43
N VAL A 77 -15.39 4.31 -9.64
CA VAL A 77 -16.15 4.64 -10.86
C VAL A 77 -16.50 6.13 -10.94
N LYS A 78 -16.94 6.75 -9.85
CA LYS A 78 -17.28 8.18 -9.78
C LYS A 78 -16.03 9.04 -9.87
N GLY A 79 -14.94 8.65 -9.19
CA GLY A 79 -13.64 9.31 -9.30
C GLY A 79 -13.11 9.30 -10.73
N GLY A 80 -13.14 8.13 -11.40
CA GLY A 80 -12.74 8.00 -12.80
C GLY A 80 -13.62 8.81 -13.76
N LYS A 81 -14.95 8.66 -13.69
CA LYS A 81 -15.89 9.34 -14.59
C LYS A 81 -15.94 10.86 -14.39
N LYS A 82 -15.89 11.34 -13.14
CA LYS A 82 -15.90 12.79 -12.84
C LYS A 82 -14.60 13.44 -13.32
N THR A 83 -13.46 12.81 -13.05
CA THR A 83 -12.15 13.28 -13.53
C THR A 83 -12.10 13.26 -15.06
N TYR A 84 -12.59 12.19 -15.69
CA TYR A 84 -12.68 12.09 -17.15
C TYR A 84 -13.53 13.20 -17.75
N LYS A 85 -14.73 13.48 -17.21
CA LYS A 85 -15.58 14.60 -17.66
C LYS A 85 -14.90 15.96 -17.49
N ILE A 86 -14.24 16.22 -16.36
CA ILE A 86 -13.51 17.47 -16.13
C ILE A 86 -12.38 17.64 -17.13
N ILE A 87 -11.61 16.58 -17.40
CA ILE A 87 -10.51 16.63 -18.37
C ILE A 87 -11.04 16.81 -19.80
N ILE A 88 -12.17 16.17 -20.16
CA ILE A 88 -12.83 16.40 -21.46
C ILE A 88 -13.21 17.87 -21.60
N ASN A 89 -13.86 18.44 -20.59
CA ASN A 89 -14.33 19.81 -20.64
C ASN A 89 -13.17 20.81 -20.68
N LYS A 90 -12.06 20.51 -20.00
CA LYS A 90 -10.92 21.41 -19.89
C LYS A 90 -9.93 21.32 -21.06
N TYR A 91 -9.77 20.15 -21.67
CA TYR A 91 -8.71 19.91 -22.67
C TYR A 91 -9.18 19.18 -23.94
N GLY A 92 -10.46 18.79 -24.03
CA GLY A 92 -11.00 18.05 -25.16
C GLY A 92 -10.70 16.55 -25.15
N LYS A 93 -11.41 15.80 -26.01
CA LYS A 93 -11.26 14.33 -26.13
C LYS A 93 -9.90 13.89 -26.68
N GLU A 94 -9.29 14.72 -27.54
CA GLU A 94 -7.97 14.49 -28.16
C GLU A 94 -6.85 14.37 -27.11
N GLU A 95 -6.82 15.29 -26.13
CA GLU A 95 -5.82 15.29 -25.06
C GLU A 95 -5.94 14.07 -24.15
N ILE A 96 -7.16 13.55 -23.93
CA ILE A 96 -7.35 12.31 -23.17
C ILE A 96 -6.82 11.11 -23.93
N LYS A 97 -7.12 11.01 -25.24
CA LYS A 97 -6.57 9.93 -26.08
C LYS A 97 -5.04 9.99 -26.07
N LYS A 98 -4.45 11.18 -26.20
CA LYS A 98 -3.00 11.39 -26.11
C LYS A 98 -2.45 10.94 -24.75
N ARG A 99 -3.11 11.28 -23.64
CA ARG A 99 -2.73 10.83 -22.28
C ARG A 99 -2.90 9.33 -22.07
N GLN A 100 -3.93 8.70 -22.63
CA GLN A 100 -4.14 7.25 -22.54
C GLN A 100 -3.08 6.49 -23.36
N ILE A 101 -2.81 6.95 -24.57
CA ILE A 101 -1.74 6.43 -25.44
C ILE A 101 -0.38 6.61 -24.75
N ASN A 102 -0.11 7.78 -24.19
CA ASN A 102 1.15 8.04 -23.49
C ASN A 102 1.24 7.31 -22.15
N GLY A 103 0.17 7.17 -21.38
CA GLY A 103 0.18 6.42 -20.11
C GLY A 103 0.44 4.92 -20.32
N GLY A 104 -0.16 4.33 -21.35
CA GLY A 104 0.12 2.95 -21.76
C GLY A 104 1.53 2.79 -22.32
N LYS A 105 1.93 3.66 -23.26
CA LYS A 105 3.26 3.61 -23.91
C LYS A 105 4.42 3.96 -22.98
N VAL A 106 4.26 4.86 -22.00
CA VAL A 106 5.34 5.22 -21.07
C VAL A 106 5.73 4.03 -20.20
N ASN A 107 4.80 3.13 -19.87
CA ASN A 107 5.15 1.90 -19.15
C ASN A 107 5.88 0.91 -20.06
N THR A 108 5.40 0.70 -21.30
CA THR A 108 6.01 -0.26 -22.23
C THR A 108 7.35 0.21 -22.83
N ILE A 109 7.50 1.50 -23.12
CA ILE A 109 8.71 2.11 -23.70
C ILE A 109 9.80 2.31 -22.63
N LYS A 110 9.43 2.63 -21.36
CA LYS A 110 10.42 2.64 -20.26
C LYS A 110 11.01 1.27 -20.00
N ILE A 111 10.23 0.20 -20.18
CA ILE A 111 10.70 -1.19 -20.06
C ILE A 111 11.60 -1.56 -21.25
N LYS A 112 11.24 -1.16 -22.48
CA LYS A 112 12.00 -1.54 -23.70
C LYS A 112 13.29 -0.74 -23.94
N ASN A 113 13.43 0.47 -23.42
CA ASN A 113 14.60 1.35 -23.69
C ASN A 113 15.57 1.47 -22.50
N GLN A 114 15.54 0.57 -21.52
CA GLN A 114 16.63 0.45 -20.54
C GLN A 114 17.64 -0.60 -21.02
N PRO A 115 18.82 -0.19 -21.52
CA PRO A 115 19.83 -1.12 -22.05
C PRO A 115 20.55 -1.96 -20.98
N ASN A 116 20.08 -1.97 -19.73
CA ASN A 116 20.70 -2.65 -18.59
C ASN A 116 19.66 -3.14 -17.58
N LEU A 117 18.54 -3.72 -18.04
CA LEU A 117 17.80 -4.62 -17.16
C LEU A 117 18.66 -5.87 -17.00
N ILE A 118 19.31 -6.01 -15.85
CA ILE A 118 19.99 -7.26 -15.49
C ILE A 118 18.88 -8.30 -15.48
N GLU A 119 18.93 -9.26 -16.39
CA GLU A 119 18.04 -10.42 -16.35
C GLU A 119 18.32 -11.13 -15.03
N LEU A 120 17.38 -11.00 -14.11
CA LEU A 120 17.54 -11.48 -12.76
C LEU A 120 17.21 -12.97 -12.75
N ASP A 121 18.23 -13.80 -12.59
CA ASP A 121 18.03 -15.23 -12.41
C ASP A 121 17.42 -15.49 -11.02
N LEU A 122 16.12 -15.75 -10.99
CA LEU A 122 15.36 -16.05 -9.78
C LEU A 122 15.78 -17.37 -9.11
N ASN A 123 16.51 -18.23 -9.81
CA ASN A 123 17.05 -19.47 -9.26
C ASN A 123 18.48 -19.31 -8.73
N ASN A 124 19.10 -18.13 -8.90
CA ASN A 124 20.44 -17.87 -8.40
C ASN A 124 20.46 -17.91 -6.86
N PRO A 125 21.23 -18.83 -6.23
CA PRO A 125 21.27 -18.95 -4.77
C PRO A 125 21.68 -17.65 -4.06
N LEU A 126 22.59 -16.86 -4.65
CA LEU A 126 23.03 -15.58 -4.09
C LEU A 126 21.88 -14.56 -4.07
N PHE A 127 21.01 -14.61 -5.08
CA PHE A 127 19.84 -13.75 -5.16
C PHE A 127 18.80 -14.17 -4.12
N LEU A 128 18.51 -15.47 -4.03
CA LEU A 128 17.56 -16.00 -3.05
C LEU A 128 18.00 -15.70 -1.61
N GLU A 129 19.29 -15.78 -1.32
CA GLU A 129 19.84 -15.43 -0.02
C GLU A 129 19.71 -13.93 0.26
N LEU A 130 20.09 -13.07 -0.70
CA LEU A 130 19.88 -11.62 -0.57
C LEU A 130 18.39 -11.29 -0.36
N TYR A 131 17.50 -11.94 -1.11
CA TYR A 131 16.07 -11.74 -1.04
C TYR A 131 15.50 -12.18 0.31
N GLY A 132 15.94 -13.33 0.84
CA GLY A 132 15.56 -13.79 2.17
C GLY A 132 15.95 -12.81 3.27
N VAL A 133 17.18 -12.30 3.24
CA VAL A 133 17.65 -11.29 4.19
C VAL A 133 16.86 -9.98 4.06
N LEU A 134 16.53 -9.58 2.84
CA LEU A 134 15.71 -8.39 2.61
C LEU A 134 14.29 -8.53 3.17
N LEU A 135 13.72 -9.73 3.17
CA LEU A 135 12.41 -9.99 3.78
C LEU A 135 12.47 -9.99 5.31
N GLY A 136 13.58 -10.43 5.90
CA GLY A 136 13.78 -10.46 7.35
C GLY A 136 14.11 -9.09 7.93
N ASP A 137 15.28 -8.56 7.57
CA ASP A 137 15.89 -7.37 8.18
C ASP A 137 16.06 -6.21 7.19
N GLY A 138 15.50 -6.36 6.00
CA GLY A 138 15.55 -5.36 4.95
C GLY A 138 14.53 -4.24 5.12
N TRP A 139 14.86 -3.10 4.51
CA TRP A 139 13.94 -1.99 4.36
C TRP A 139 14.17 -1.28 3.03
N MET A 140 13.15 -0.57 2.57
CA MET A 140 13.21 0.24 1.35
C MET A 140 12.75 1.66 1.66
N SER A 141 13.47 2.65 1.16
CA SER A 141 13.12 4.06 1.35
C SER A 141 13.32 4.88 0.08
N LYS A 142 12.50 5.92 -0.04
CA LYS A 142 12.62 6.96 -1.06
C LYS A 142 12.99 8.27 -0.38
N LEU A 143 14.21 8.74 -0.62
CA LEU A 143 14.71 10.02 -0.15
C LEU A 143 14.67 11.06 -1.26
N THR A 144 14.54 12.34 -0.90
CA THR A 144 14.68 13.45 -1.84
C THR A 144 15.91 14.27 -1.45
N TYR A 145 16.87 14.39 -2.37
CA TYR A 145 18.10 15.15 -2.15
C TYR A 145 18.36 16.06 -3.35
N ARG A 146 18.49 17.38 -3.10
CA ARG A 146 18.71 18.41 -4.13
C ARG A 146 17.72 18.29 -5.32
N GLY A 147 16.43 18.11 -5.01
CA GLY A 147 15.37 17.96 -6.01
C GLY A 147 15.35 16.61 -6.76
N LYS A 148 16.24 15.67 -6.44
CA LYS A 148 16.29 14.34 -7.05
C LYS A 148 15.79 13.27 -6.08
N SER A 149 14.96 12.35 -6.56
CA SER A 149 14.58 11.16 -5.79
C SER A 149 15.70 10.12 -5.82
N ILE A 150 16.07 9.63 -4.64
CA ILE A 150 17.02 8.55 -4.40
C ILE A 150 16.24 7.41 -3.78
N TYR A 151 16.38 6.21 -4.33
CA TYR A 151 15.79 5.00 -3.80
C TYR A 151 16.90 4.21 -3.13
N LEU A 152 16.65 3.76 -1.90
CA LEU A 152 17.59 3.00 -1.09
C LEU A 152 16.92 1.70 -0.68
N ILE A 153 17.68 0.62 -0.79
CA ILE A 153 17.44 -0.61 -0.05
C ILE A 153 18.47 -0.64 1.06
N GLY A 154 18.08 -1.04 2.26
CA GLY A 154 19.05 -1.35 3.30
C GLY A 154 18.76 -2.67 4.01
N ILE A 155 19.79 -3.25 4.58
CA ILE A 155 19.74 -4.39 5.49
C ILE A 155 20.40 -3.95 6.79
N SER A 156 19.69 -4.08 7.90
CA SER A 156 20.18 -3.68 9.22
C SER A 156 20.54 -4.92 10.04
N GLY A 157 21.53 -4.82 10.91
CA GLY A 157 21.90 -5.90 11.82
C GLY A 157 22.70 -5.41 13.02
N ASN A 158 23.03 -6.35 13.90
CA ASN A 158 23.91 -6.16 15.05
C ASN A 158 25.39 -6.19 14.59
N ALA A 159 26.14 -5.14 14.89
CA ALA A 159 27.51 -4.97 14.40
C ALA A 159 28.52 -5.99 14.92
N LYS A 160 28.24 -6.68 16.03
CA LYS A 160 29.11 -7.73 16.58
C LYS A 160 28.76 -9.11 16.05
N LEU A 161 27.47 -9.38 15.87
CA LEU A 161 26.99 -10.71 15.50
C LEU A 161 26.89 -10.89 13.98
N ASP A 162 26.43 -9.85 13.28
CA ASP A 162 26.01 -9.97 11.88
C ASP A 162 27.02 -9.38 10.89
N ARG A 163 28.16 -8.88 11.37
CA ARG A 163 29.12 -8.14 10.54
C ARG A 163 29.68 -8.98 9.40
N ASP A 164 30.11 -10.19 9.68
CA ASP A 164 30.70 -11.07 8.67
C ASP A 164 29.66 -11.50 7.64
N PHE A 165 28.43 -11.78 8.12
CA PHE A 165 27.30 -12.06 7.26
C PHE A 165 26.95 -10.88 6.35
N ILE A 166 26.89 -9.66 6.89
CA ILE A 166 26.60 -8.45 6.11
C ILE A 166 27.72 -8.14 5.10
N LEU A 167 28.97 -8.41 5.44
CA LEU A 167 30.09 -8.32 4.51
C LEU A 167 30.00 -9.37 3.39
N TYR A 168 29.54 -10.57 3.71
CA TYR A 168 29.25 -11.60 2.72
C TYR A 168 28.12 -11.17 1.77
N ILE A 169 26.99 -10.65 2.30
CA ILE A 169 25.91 -10.09 1.46
C ILE A 169 26.41 -8.94 0.58
N LYS A 170 27.26 -8.05 1.12
CA LYS A 170 27.89 -6.97 0.35
C LYS A 170 28.69 -7.50 -0.85
N LYS A 171 29.42 -8.61 -0.68
CA LYS A 171 30.15 -9.29 -1.77
C LYS A 171 29.17 -9.86 -2.80
N ASN A 172 28.08 -10.50 -2.36
CA ASN A 172 27.07 -11.06 -3.25
C ASN A 172 26.39 -9.97 -4.10
N VAL A 173 26.07 -8.82 -3.52
CA VAL A 173 25.53 -7.66 -4.26
C VAL A 173 26.51 -7.20 -5.35
N LYS A 174 27.82 -7.19 -5.05
CA LYS A 174 28.83 -6.84 -6.05
C LYS A 174 28.92 -7.87 -7.17
N LEU A 175 28.82 -9.16 -6.87
CA LEU A 175 28.87 -10.22 -7.88
C LEU A 175 27.62 -10.22 -8.77
N MET A 176 26.43 -10.12 -8.18
CA MET A 176 25.16 -10.19 -8.93
C MET A 176 24.88 -8.94 -9.76
N PHE A 177 25.17 -7.76 -9.21
CA PHE A 177 24.73 -6.50 -9.83
C PHE A 177 25.90 -5.67 -10.39
N ASN A 178 27.14 -6.11 -10.17
CA ASN A 178 28.35 -5.32 -10.43
C ASN A 178 28.30 -3.93 -9.75
N ARG A 179 27.60 -3.80 -8.61
CA ARG A 179 27.42 -2.55 -7.88
C ARG A 179 28.07 -2.60 -6.51
N ASN A 180 28.53 -1.44 -6.06
CA ASN A 180 29.03 -1.29 -4.70
C ASN A 180 27.86 -1.00 -3.76
N ALA A 181 27.80 -1.73 -2.65
CA ALA A 181 26.94 -1.40 -1.52
C ALA A 181 27.77 -0.69 -0.43
N TYR A 182 27.13 0.23 0.27
CA TYR A 182 27.75 1.04 1.32
C TYR A 182 27.51 0.41 2.68
N LEU A 183 28.56 0.26 3.47
CA LEU A 183 28.45 -0.22 4.83
C LEU A 183 28.49 0.97 5.77
N LYS A 184 27.51 1.06 6.67
CA LYS A 184 27.42 2.10 7.68
C LYS A 184 27.36 1.46 9.05
N GLU A 185 28.44 1.61 9.81
CA GLU A 185 28.49 1.19 11.20
C GLU A 185 28.05 2.35 12.12
N ARG A 186 27.33 2.02 13.18
CA ARG A 186 26.91 2.95 14.23
C ARG A 186 27.38 2.39 15.57
N PRO A 187 28.65 2.65 15.96
CA PRO A 187 29.28 2.01 17.11
C PRO A 187 28.50 2.21 18.42
N LYS A 188 27.93 3.40 18.63
CA LYS A 188 27.13 3.74 19.82
C LYS A 188 25.89 2.85 20.00
N TYR A 189 25.36 2.30 18.93
CA TYR A 189 24.13 1.50 18.94
C TYR A 189 24.40 0.02 18.64
N ASN A 190 25.67 -0.38 18.53
CA ASN A 190 26.08 -1.71 18.08
C ASN A 190 25.32 -2.16 16.82
N ALA A 191 25.10 -1.23 15.90
CA ALA A 191 24.30 -1.44 14.69
C ALA A 191 25.18 -1.30 13.44
N ILE A 192 24.89 -2.12 12.45
CA ILE A 192 25.52 -2.10 11.14
C ILE A 192 24.43 -2.12 10.07
N GLU A 193 24.68 -1.42 8.97
CA GLU A 193 23.68 -1.19 7.95
C GLU A 193 24.34 -1.28 6.59
N LEU A 194 23.89 -2.21 5.75
CA LEU A 194 24.26 -2.29 4.34
C LEU A 194 23.25 -1.49 3.52
N GLN A 195 23.70 -0.53 2.73
CA GLN A 195 22.85 0.32 1.89
C GLN A 195 23.17 0.12 0.41
N ILE A 196 22.12 -0.06 -0.39
CA ILE A 196 22.21 -0.26 -1.83
C ILE A 196 21.38 0.81 -2.53
N LEU A 197 21.98 1.55 -3.46
CA LEU A 197 21.29 2.55 -4.26
C LEU A 197 20.46 1.86 -5.35
N HIS A 198 19.13 1.93 -5.22
CA HIS A 198 18.15 1.15 -5.97
C HIS A 198 17.90 1.65 -7.40
N LYS A 199 18.51 2.73 -7.91
CA LYS A 199 18.08 3.35 -9.18
C LYS A 199 17.89 2.39 -10.38
N PHE A 200 18.45 1.17 -10.34
CA PHE A 200 18.34 0.13 -11.36
C PHE A 200 18.26 -1.31 -10.81
N LEU A 201 17.84 -1.53 -9.55
CA LEU A 201 17.73 -2.89 -8.96
C LEU A 201 16.40 -3.60 -9.27
N LEU A 202 15.50 -2.91 -9.98
CA LEU A 202 14.25 -3.42 -10.55
C LEU A 202 14.01 -2.76 -11.91
#